data_AF-A0A699ZS03-F1
#
_entry.id   AF-A0A699ZS03-F1
#
_cell.length_a   1.000
_cell.length_b   1.000
_cell.length_c   1.000
_cell.angle_alpha   90.00
_cell.angle_beta   90.00
_cell.angle_gamma   90.00
#
_symmetry.space_group_name_H-M   'P 1'
#
loop_
_entity.id
_entity.type
_entity.pdbx_description
1 polymer ?
#
loop_
_entity_poly.entity_id
_entity_poly.type
_entity_poly.pdbx_seq_one_letter_code
_entity_poly.pdbx_strand_id
1 'polypeptide(L)'
;ALEKIQPHIVSFEDTVTIIRENYAELLEKEECWSKAAQVLAGIDLDSGMRNIDPAYKLQKNIKIAMLYLEDDDPVNAELYIKKASSLINNSKVWAAADAAAELQYKVCYARILDSKRRFLEAALR
;
A
#
# COMPACT_ATOMS: atom_id res chain seq x y z
N ALA A 1 11.07 -15.01 -14.10
CA ALA A 1 11.95 -15.15 -12.91
C ALA A 1 11.13 -15.44 -11.65
N LEU A 2 10.12 -14.62 -11.32
CA LEU A 2 9.21 -14.82 -10.19
C LEU A 2 8.53 -16.20 -10.17
N GLU A 3 8.02 -16.68 -11.32
CA GLU A 3 7.37 -18.01 -11.42
C GLU A 3 8.31 -19.18 -11.07
N LYS A 4 9.62 -19.03 -11.28
CA LYS A 4 10.61 -20.07 -10.95
C LYS A 4 10.97 -20.09 -9.45
N ILE A 5 10.71 -19.00 -8.74
CA ILE A 5 11.03 -18.83 -7.30
C ILE A 5 9.82 -19.20 -6.43
N GLN A 6 8.62 -19.28 -7.00
CA GLN A 6 7.37 -19.65 -6.35
C GLN A 6 7.46 -20.87 -5.39
N PRO A 7 8.15 -21.99 -5.73
CA PRO A 7 8.24 -23.16 -4.83
C PRO A 7 9.22 -22.99 -3.66
N HIS A 8 10.05 -21.95 -3.65
CA HIS A 8 11.03 -21.66 -2.58
C HIS A 8 10.83 -20.28 -1.96
N ILE A 9 9.63 -19.71 -2.09
CA ILE A 9 9.34 -18.31 -1.74
C ILE A 9 9.70 -17.97 -0.28
N VAL A 10 9.64 -18.98 0.62
CA VAL A 10 10.01 -18.88 2.04
C VAL A 10 11.50 -18.62 2.24
N SER A 11 12.37 -19.16 1.38
CA SER A 11 13.83 -18.98 1.48
C SER A 11 14.33 -17.68 0.82
N PHE A 12 13.48 -17.01 0.05
CA PHE A 12 13.84 -15.86 -0.79
C PHE A 12 12.93 -14.65 -0.57
N GLU A 13 12.18 -14.61 0.53
CA GLU A 13 11.12 -13.63 0.78
C GLU A 13 11.61 -12.17 0.65
N ASP A 14 12.81 -11.86 1.16
CA ASP A 14 13.43 -10.54 1.05
C ASP A 14 13.78 -10.19 -0.40
N THR A 15 14.39 -11.13 -1.13
CA THR A 15 14.72 -10.91 -2.55
C THR A 15 13.48 -10.76 -3.42
N VAL A 16 12.41 -11.51 -3.12
CA VAL A 16 11.12 -11.41 -3.81
C VAL A 16 10.45 -10.07 -3.51
N THR A 17 10.56 -9.58 -2.28
CA THR A 17 10.08 -8.25 -1.88
C THR A 17 10.79 -7.17 -2.72
N ILE A 18 12.12 -7.18 -2.76
CA ILE A 18 12.93 -6.22 -3.53
C ILE A 18 12.58 -6.25 -5.03
N ILE A 19 12.45 -7.45 -5.61
CA ILE A 19 12.10 -7.60 -7.03
C ILE A 19 10.72 -7.00 -7.31
N ARG A 20 9.74 -7.24 -6.43
CA ARG A 20 8.39 -6.69 -6.58
C ARG A 20 8.37 -5.18 -6.42
N GLU A 21 9.11 -4.63 -5.48
CA GLU A 21 9.23 -3.18 -5.32
C GLU A 21 9.80 -2.51 -6.56
N ASN A 22 10.95 -3.00 -7.04
CA ASN A 22 11.59 -2.46 -8.25
C ASN A 22 10.69 -2.62 -9.48
N TYR A 23 9.98 -3.74 -9.61
CA TYR A 23 9.08 -3.96 -10.72
C TYR A 23 7.85 -3.05 -10.67
N ALA A 24 7.29 -2.81 -9.48
CA ALA A 24 6.21 -1.87 -9.29
C ALA A 24 6.63 -0.43 -9.62
N GLU A 25 7.84 -0.01 -9.24
CA GLU A 25 8.38 1.31 -9.62
C GLU A 25 8.55 1.48 -11.13
N LEU A 26 8.94 0.42 -11.84
CA LEU A 26 9.01 0.45 -13.30
C LEU A 26 7.61 0.61 -13.92
N LEU A 27 6.64 -0.17 -13.43
CA LEU A 27 5.25 -0.07 -13.88
C LEU A 27 4.65 1.30 -13.58
N GLU A 28 5.00 1.92 -12.46
CA GLU A 28 4.57 3.28 -12.11
C GLU A 28 5.10 4.32 -13.11
N LYS A 29 6.37 4.20 -13.54
CA LYS A 29 6.96 5.07 -14.57
C LYS A 29 6.32 4.88 -15.95
N GLU A 30 5.76 3.70 -16.21
CA GLU A 30 5.01 3.38 -17.42
C GLU A 30 3.50 3.69 -17.29
N GLU A 31 3.08 4.37 -16.22
CA GLU A 31 1.67 4.71 -15.92
C GLU A 31 0.75 3.48 -15.83
N CYS A 32 1.31 2.30 -15.57
CA CYS A 32 0.59 1.05 -15.38
C CYS A 32 0.15 0.88 -13.91
N TRP A 33 -0.68 1.80 -13.44
CA TRP A 33 -1.03 1.98 -12.02
C TRP A 33 -1.61 0.73 -11.35
N SER A 34 -2.67 0.13 -11.91
CA SER A 34 -3.29 -1.10 -11.37
C SER A 34 -2.31 -2.27 -11.31
N LYS A 35 -1.43 -2.42 -12.31
CA LYS A 35 -0.43 -3.49 -12.31
C LYS A 35 0.63 -3.25 -11.23
N ALA A 36 1.10 -2.02 -11.06
CA ALA A 36 2.00 -1.66 -9.98
C ALA A 36 1.37 -1.97 -8.60
N ALA A 37 0.10 -1.62 -8.42
CA ALA A 37 -0.66 -1.90 -7.21
C ALA A 37 -0.76 -3.40 -6.92
N GLN A 38 -1.06 -4.22 -7.94
CA GLN A 38 -1.14 -5.68 -7.83
C GLN A 38 0.21 -6.31 -7.47
N VAL A 39 1.30 -5.82 -8.06
CA VAL A 39 2.67 -6.31 -7.76
C VAL A 39 3.02 -6.05 -6.30
N LEU A 40 2.76 -4.83 -5.79
CA LEU A 40 2.98 -4.48 -4.39
C LEU A 40 2.04 -5.25 -3.45
N ALA A 41 0.77 -5.42 -3.82
CA ALA A 41 -0.21 -6.19 -3.06
C ALA A 41 0.16 -7.69 -2.93
N GLY A 42 0.99 -8.21 -3.84
CA GLY A 42 1.48 -9.57 -3.76
C GLY A 42 2.48 -9.81 -2.64
N ILE A 43 3.14 -8.75 -2.12
CA ILE A 43 4.07 -8.84 -1.00
C ILE A 43 3.29 -9.29 0.24
N ASP A 44 3.72 -10.39 0.86
CA ASP A 44 3.08 -10.89 2.07
C ASP A 44 3.49 -10.02 3.27
N LEU A 45 2.74 -8.93 3.46
CA LEU A 45 2.96 -7.99 4.56
C LEU A 45 2.57 -8.58 5.93
N ASP A 46 1.87 -9.71 5.98
CA ASP A 46 1.40 -10.33 7.23
C ASP A 46 2.03 -11.71 7.48
N SER A 47 3.08 -12.04 6.74
CA SER A 47 3.89 -13.24 6.94
C SER A 47 4.34 -13.32 8.41
N GLY A 48 3.82 -14.32 9.13
CA GLY A 48 4.20 -14.59 10.52
C GLY A 48 5.65 -15.05 10.69
N MET A 49 6.37 -15.25 9.58
CA MET A 49 7.78 -15.64 9.58
C MET A 49 8.72 -14.43 9.70
N ARG A 50 8.28 -13.23 9.30
CA ARG A 50 9.07 -12.00 9.36
C ARG A 50 8.43 -10.98 10.31
N ASN A 51 9.24 -10.42 11.20
CA ASN A 51 8.81 -9.26 11.99
C ASN A 51 8.93 -7.99 11.12
N ILE A 52 7.89 -7.74 10.32
CA ILE A 52 7.85 -6.58 9.41
C ILE A 52 7.45 -5.33 10.21
N ASP A 53 8.23 -4.26 10.04
CA ASP A 53 7.98 -2.97 10.66
C ASP A 53 6.55 -2.46 10.33
N PRO A 54 5.72 -2.15 11.34
CA PRO A 54 4.40 -1.53 11.14
C PRO A 54 4.42 -0.28 10.25
N ALA A 55 5.50 0.52 10.28
CA ALA A 55 5.67 1.69 9.42
C ALA A 55 5.83 1.30 7.94
N TYR A 56 6.59 0.24 7.65
CA TYR A 56 6.72 -0.30 6.30
C TYR A 56 5.38 -0.82 5.78
N LYS A 57 4.64 -1.58 6.59
CA LYS A 57 3.29 -2.06 6.22
C LYS A 57 2.37 -0.89 5.91
N LEU A 58 2.39 0.15 6.74
CA LEU A 58 1.58 1.35 6.56
C LEU A 58 1.92 2.04 5.22
N GLN A 59 3.21 2.28 4.96
CA GLN A 59 3.67 2.93 3.74
C GLN A 59 3.26 2.17 2.48
N LYS A 60 3.38 0.83 2.48
CA LYS A 60 2.95 0.00 1.35
C LYS A 60 1.44 0.03 1.13
N ASN A 61 0.63 -0.04 2.20
CA ASN A 61 -0.82 0.06 2.06
C ASN A 61 -1.26 1.43 1.50
N ILE A 62 -0.63 2.53 1.95
CA ILE A 62 -0.90 3.87 1.41
C ILE A 62 -0.51 3.93 -0.07
N LYS A 63 0.68 3.43 -0.43
CA LYS A 63 1.16 3.42 -1.82
C LYS A 63 0.22 2.63 -2.74
N ILE A 64 -0.22 1.44 -2.33
CA ILE A 64 -1.18 0.62 -3.10
C ILE A 64 -2.50 1.38 -3.29
N ALA A 65 -3.01 2.03 -2.23
CA ALA A 65 -4.23 2.80 -2.33
C ALA A 65 -4.10 3.99 -3.30
N MET A 66 -2.96 4.69 -3.27
CA MET A 66 -2.68 5.77 -4.23
C MET A 66 -2.63 5.26 -5.66
N LEU A 67 -1.95 4.14 -5.92
CA LEU A 67 -1.87 3.57 -7.27
C LEU A 67 -3.25 3.19 -7.82
N TYR A 68 -4.12 2.55 -7.03
CA TYR A 68 -5.49 2.28 -7.48
C TYR A 68 -6.30 3.55 -7.73
N LEU A 69 -6.07 4.60 -6.95
CA LEU A 69 -6.75 5.87 -7.13
C LEU A 69 -6.32 6.60 -8.42
N GLU A 70 -5.06 6.47 -8.84
CA GLU A 70 -4.60 7.02 -10.13
C GLU A 70 -5.19 6.27 -11.35
N ASP A 71 -5.74 5.06 -11.17
CA ASP A 71 -6.45 4.29 -12.20
C ASP A 71 -7.98 4.37 -12.09
N ASP A 72 -8.50 5.39 -11.39
CA ASP A 72 -9.93 5.58 -11.12
C ASP A 72 -10.62 4.35 -10.46
N ASP A 73 -9.89 3.59 -9.63
CA ASP A 73 -10.41 2.45 -8.88
C ASP A 73 -10.52 2.75 -7.36
N PRO A 74 -11.54 3.53 -6.94
CA PRO A 74 -11.74 3.88 -5.54
C PRO A 74 -12.18 2.67 -4.69
N VAL A 75 -12.62 1.57 -5.31
CA VAL A 75 -13.07 0.37 -4.59
C VAL A 75 -11.86 -0.37 -4.02
N ASN A 76 -10.88 -0.66 -4.88
CA ASN A 76 -9.63 -1.26 -4.43
C ASN A 76 -8.81 -0.29 -3.59
N ALA A 77 -8.78 1.01 -3.91
CA ALA A 77 -8.11 2.00 -3.08
C ALA A 77 -8.65 2.04 -1.64
N GLU A 78 -9.99 1.99 -1.46
CA GLU A 78 -10.60 1.98 -0.12
C GLU A 78 -10.23 0.74 0.71
N LEU A 79 -10.04 -0.42 0.07
CA LEU A 79 -9.63 -1.64 0.76
C LEU A 79 -8.28 -1.44 1.46
N TYR A 80 -7.30 -0.89 0.74
CA TYR A 80 -5.94 -0.72 1.27
C TYR A 80 -5.83 0.46 2.23
N ILE A 81 -6.57 1.55 2.02
CA ILE A 81 -6.58 2.67 2.98
C ILE A 81 -7.20 2.25 4.33
N LYS A 82 -8.22 1.37 4.33
CA LYS A 82 -8.79 0.81 5.56
C LYS A 82 -7.80 -0.09 6.31
N LYS A 83 -6.99 -0.88 5.61
CA LYS A 83 -5.89 -1.64 6.21
C LYS A 83 -4.87 -0.70 6.87
N ALA A 84 -4.50 0.38 6.18
CA ALA A 84 -3.66 1.44 6.74
C ALA A 84 -4.29 2.06 8.01
N SER A 85 -5.58 2.41 8.00
CA SER A 85 -6.29 2.92 9.17
C SER A 85 -6.25 1.97 10.37
N SER A 86 -6.40 0.66 10.13
CA SER A 86 -6.33 -0.36 11.16
C SER A 86 -4.93 -0.44 11.80
N LEU A 87 -3.87 -0.38 10.99
CA LEU A 87 -2.48 -0.40 11.46
C LEU A 87 -2.16 0.85 12.30
N ILE A 88 -2.60 2.01 11.82
CA ILE A 88 -2.55 3.31 12.50
C ILE A 88 -3.13 3.18 13.92
N ASN A 89 -4.37 2.69 14.05
CA ASN A 89 -5.06 2.58 15.33
C ASN A 89 -4.42 1.55 16.28
N ASN A 90 -3.96 0.41 15.75
CA ASN A 90 -3.46 -0.69 16.57
C ASN A 90 -2.03 -0.47 17.07
N SER A 91 -1.17 0.12 16.25
CA SER A 91 0.28 0.14 16.50
C SER A 91 0.80 1.51 16.93
N LYS A 92 -0.08 2.53 17.05
CA LYS A 92 0.29 3.93 17.33
C LYS A 92 1.50 4.39 16.51
N VAL A 93 1.52 4.00 15.23
CA VAL A 93 2.70 4.06 14.33
C VAL A 93 3.26 5.48 14.22
N TRP A 94 2.42 6.50 14.40
CA TRP A 94 2.79 7.92 14.29
C TRP A 94 3.72 8.45 15.40
N ALA A 95 4.19 7.59 16.31
CA ALA A 95 4.90 8.03 17.51
C ALA A 95 6.24 8.73 17.27
N ALA A 96 6.85 8.64 16.08
CA ALA A 96 8.05 9.42 15.76
C ALA A 96 8.25 9.57 14.23
N ALA A 97 8.33 10.82 13.78
CA ALA A 97 9.07 11.25 12.59
C ALA A 97 8.48 11.13 11.17
N ASP A 98 7.25 10.65 10.93
CA ASP A 98 6.74 10.52 9.56
C ASP A 98 5.48 11.36 9.24
N ALA A 99 5.61 12.67 9.41
CA ALA A 99 4.56 13.64 9.04
C ALA A 99 4.19 13.56 7.55
N ALA A 100 5.13 13.14 6.70
CA ALA A 100 4.90 12.94 5.27
C ALA A 100 3.95 11.76 5.02
N ALA A 101 4.19 10.61 5.63
CA ALA A 101 3.29 9.45 5.52
C ALA A 101 1.90 9.73 6.08
N GLU A 102 1.80 10.47 7.20
CA GLU A 102 0.50 10.88 7.75
C GLU A 102 -0.27 11.78 6.78
N LEU A 103 0.40 12.77 6.19
CA LEU A 103 -0.20 13.65 5.20
C LEU A 103 -0.65 12.87 3.96
N GLN A 104 0.21 11.99 3.42
CA GLN A 104 -0.12 11.13 2.28
C GLN A 104 -1.35 10.26 2.57
N TYR A 105 -1.42 9.66 3.77
CA TYR A 105 -2.58 8.90 4.20
C TYR A 105 -3.86 9.76 4.23
N LYS A 106 -3.83 10.93 4.87
CA LYS A 106 -5.00 11.82 4.98
C LYS A 106 -5.49 12.28 3.61
N VAL A 107 -4.57 12.75 2.75
CA VAL A 107 -4.88 13.20 1.39
C VAL A 107 -5.44 12.05 0.55
N CYS A 108 -4.80 10.88 0.59
CA CYS A 108 -5.29 9.70 -0.14
C CYS A 108 -6.70 9.31 0.35
N TYR A 109 -6.93 9.29 1.66
CA TYR A 109 -8.23 8.92 2.20
C TYR A 109 -9.33 9.92 1.82
N ALA A 110 -9.05 11.22 1.91
CA ALA A 110 -9.99 12.26 1.47
C ALA A 110 -10.34 12.11 -0.02
N ARG A 111 -9.35 11.92 -0.90
CA ARG A 111 -9.56 11.72 -2.34
C ARG A 111 -10.41 10.47 -2.63
N ILE A 112 -10.19 9.36 -1.91
CA ILE A 112 -11.01 8.14 -2.03
C ILE A 112 -12.46 8.43 -1.65
N LEU A 113 -12.69 9.11 -0.52
CA LEU A 113 -14.05 9.44 -0.06
C LEU A 113 -14.76 10.37 -1.06
N ASP A 114 -14.04 11.34 -1.60
CA ASP A 114 -14.54 12.25 -2.63
C ASP A 114 -14.94 11.50 -3.91
N SER A 115 -14.08 10.61 -4.40
CA SER A 115 -14.35 9.73 -5.55
C SER A 115 -15.58 8.84 -5.34
N LYS A 116 -15.87 8.49 -4.08
CA LYS A 116 -17.06 7.70 -3.69
C LYS A 116 -18.29 8.56 -3.37
N ARG A 117 -18.26 9.86 -3.66
CA ARG A 117 -19.34 10.83 -3.40
C ARG A 117 -19.70 10.98 -1.91
N ARG A 118 -18.77 10.68 -1.02
CA ARG A 118 -18.89 10.86 0.44
C ARG A 118 -18.31 12.21 0.86
N PHE A 119 -18.83 13.28 0.26
CA PHE A 119 -18.25 14.63 0.35
C PHE A 119 -18.15 15.17 1.78
N LEU A 120 -19.16 14.92 2.61
CA LEU A 120 -19.15 15.36 4.02
C LEU A 120 -18.02 14.70 4.81
N GLU A 121 -17.73 13.42 4.53
CA GLU A 121 -16.67 12.68 5.22
C GLU A 121 -15.29 13.07 4.68
N ALA A 122 -15.19 13.33 3.37
CA ALA A 122 -13.98 13.82 2.73
C ALA A 122 -13.53 15.18 3.32
N ALA A 123 -14.48 16.09 3.56
CA ALA A 123 -14.21 17.40 4.13
C ALA A 123 -13.73 17.37 5.60
N LEU A 124 -13.93 16.25 6.30
CA LEU A 124 -13.57 16.07 7.71
C LEU A 124 -12.23 15.33 7.91
N ARG A 125 -11.50 15.02 6.83
CA ARG A 125 -10.20 14.33 6.86
C ARG A 125 -9.03 15.29 6.72
#